data_AF-A0A367ZRS1-F1
#
_entry.id   AF-A0A367ZRS1-F1
#
_cell.length_a   1.000
_cell.length_b   1.000
_cell.length_c   1.000
_cell.angle_alpha   90.00
_cell.angle_beta   90.00
_cell.angle_gamma   90.00
#
_symmetry.space_group_name_H-M   'P 1'
#
loop_
_entity.id
_entity.type
_entity.pdbx_description
1 polymer ?
#
loop_
_entity_poly.entity_id
_entity_poly.type
_entity_poly.pdbx_seq_one_letter_code
_entity_poly.pdbx_strand_id
1 'polypeptide(L)'
;MLAIPALVLLVLATSCVNEGDLRFNPVAPGEKYRLAGRLLLPEVAESDLLAGLRDPAAAIQPITDFSVFTIEAGGKSTRAAKDGSFTLSDVPFAEDLVLSATAGKVVLLKRLYPRDLRLTDVSRLTLSLDSTARALIWKKARERKTELTAWDIAAREYTEALASLTTALRLALQLPKSSVPKTILDLPAVEAPARALADRILPREETLREAWTVLENALLKKNHDLLAYYISPEFTNDWDSTSSWQDFLEAMDDYFTAYDITAASYTIIDMEFLPGEQARVRIAGDISSRHIISDQPYQTGVYTSDVFWRREGTFWKIRRNLPYRRGHPTQVMADSRWGEIARAHADLQTAIFREDLTVLERYVSPNFGNDWDVTSTYADLLNTARARFNAADVKNASFTIRFIDIIDDNYARVHCSAQVVVFRLAPGIDVETGPIHAVVDWRREGGVWKLHRNLPYRFSHPRQLF
;
A
#
# COMPACT_ATOMS: atom_id res chain seq x y z
N MET A 1 -15.28 -9.29 -40.37
CA MET A 1 -15.00 -9.54 -38.94
C MET A 1 -13.49 -9.62 -38.74
N LEU A 2 -12.86 -8.47 -38.52
CA LEU A 2 -11.42 -8.33 -38.25
C LEU A 2 -11.29 -7.14 -37.29
N ALA A 3 -11.54 -7.37 -36.00
CA ALA A 3 -11.51 -6.33 -34.97
C ALA A 3 -11.07 -6.90 -33.60
N ILE A 4 -10.21 -7.91 -33.59
CA ILE A 4 -9.68 -8.54 -32.37
C ILE A 4 -8.16 -8.30 -32.20
N PRO A 5 -7.32 -8.22 -33.26
CA PRO A 5 -5.89 -7.94 -33.06
C PRO A 5 -5.58 -6.52 -32.56
N ALA A 6 -6.46 -5.54 -32.85
CA ALA A 6 -6.29 -4.16 -32.38
C ALA A 6 -6.66 -3.97 -30.89
N LEU A 7 -7.53 -4.83 -30.34
CA LEU A 7 -7.91 -4.76 -28.92
C LEU A 7 -6.80 -5.33 -28.02
N VAL A 8 -6.07 -6.33 -28.50
CA VAL A 8 -4.93 -6.92 -27.77
C VAL A 8 -3.71 -5.98 -27.77
N LEU A 9 -3.51 -5.18 -28.83
CA LEU A 9 -2.50 -4.12 -28.85
C LEU A 9 -2.88 -2.89 -27.99
N LEU A 10 -4.16 -2.69 -27.70
CA LEU A 10 -4.63 -1.68 -26.73
C LEU A 10 -4.46 -2.12 -25.27
N VAL A 11 -4.48 -3.43 -25.00
CA VAL A 11 -4.25 -4.00 -23.66
C VAL A 11 -2.75 -4.17 -23.36
N LEU A 12 -1.92 -4.38 -24.39
CA LEU A 12 -0.46 -4.49 -24.25
C LEU A 12 0.26 -3.12 -24.30
N ALA A 13 -0.44 -2.03 -24.62
CA ALA A 13 0.08 -0.67 -24.53
C ALA A 13 -0.16 0.00 -23.16
N THR A 14 -0.83 -0.67 -22.21
CA THR A 14 -1.11 -0.13 -20.86
C THR A 14 -0.22 -0.71 -19.75
N SER A 15 0.82 -1.49 -20.08
CA SER A 15 1.72 -2.11 -19.08
C SER A 15 3.11 -1.47 -18.99
N CYS A 16 3.31 -0.30 -19.58
CA CYS A 16 4.49 0.52 -19.32
C CYS A 16 4.06 1.97 -19.16
N VAL A 17 3.56 2.34 -17.99
CA VAL A 17 3.45 3.77 -17.68
C VAL A 17 3.87 4.05 -16.26
N ASN A 18 5.03 4.70 -16.16
CA ASN A 18 5.45 5.56 -15.05
C ASN A 18 4.48 6.77 -14.90
N GLU A 19 3.17 6.58 -15.08
CA GLU A 19 2.15 7.63 -15.04
C GLU A 19 1.96 8.25 -13.65
N GLY A 20 2.53 7.62 -12.61
CA GLY A 20 2.50 8.12 -11.24
C GLY A 20 3.48 9.24 -10.94
N ASP A 21 4.48 9.48 -11.79
CA ASP A 21 5.47 10.54 -11.56
C ASP A 21 5.34 11.64 -12.62
N LEU A 22 4.73 12.76 -12.19
CA LEU A 22 4.54 13.97 -13.01
C LEU A 22 5.86 14.55 -13.53
N ARG A 23 7.03 14.14 -13.00
CA ARG A 23 8.35 14.49 -13.54
C ARG A 23 8.66 13.80 -14.86
N PHE A 24 8.11 12.60 -15.09
CA PHE A 24 8.35 11.80 -16.31
C PHE A 24 7.21 11.90 -17.33
N ASN A 25 6.02 12.35 -16.91
CA ASN A 25 4.93 12.73 -17.81
C ASN A 25 4.33 14.07 -17.36
N PRO A 26 4.99 15.22 -17.62
CA PRO A 26 4.48 16.52 -17.18
C PRO A 26 3.13 16.83 -17.82
N VAL A 27 2.31 17.61 -17.12
CA VAL A 27 1.03 18.11 -17.67
C VAL A 27 1.34 18.98 -18.88
N ALA A 28 0.74 18.65 -20.02
CA ALA A 28 0.99 19.41 -21.23
C ALA A 28 0.50 20.86 -21.01
N PRO A 29 1.28 21.88 -21.38
CA PRO A 29 0.84 23.27 -21.27
C PRO A 29 -0.52 23.46 -21.96
N GLY A 30 -1.53 23.90 -21.20
CA GLY A 30 -2.88 24.12 -21.73
C GLY A 30 -3.84 22.93 -21.69
N GLU A 31 -3.48 21.82 -21.03
CA GLU A 31 -4.41 20.71 -20.76
C GLU A 31 -5.65 21.21 -20.01
N LYS A 32 -6.84 20.78 -20.46
CA LYS A 32 -8.13 21.20 -19.93
C LYS A 32 -8.94 20.01 -19.45
N TYR A 33 -9.66 20.21 -18.35
CA TYR A 33 -10.44 19.17 -17.69
C TYR A 33 -11.92 19.52 -17.64
N ARG A 34 -12.75 18.49 -17.68
CA ARG A 34 -14.17 18.58 -17.32
C ARG A 34 -14.32 18.12 -15.89
N LEU A 35 -14.69 19.04 -15.00
CA LEU A 35 -14.96 18.77 -13.60
C LEU A 35 -16.47 18.55 -13.42
N ALA A 36 -16.88 17.46 -12.80
CA ALA A 36 -18.27 17.24 -12.43
C ALA A 36 -18.38 16.67 -11.02
N GLY A 37 -19.52 16.88 -10.37
CA GLY A 37 -19.66 16.54 -8.97
C GLY A 37 -20.96 17.01 -8.35
N ARG A 38 -20.98 17.02 -7.00
CA ARG A 38 -22.13 17.42 -6.20
C ARG A 38 -21.72 18.26 -4.99
N LEU A 39 -22.58 19.19 -4.60
CA LEU A 39 -22.56 19.89 -3.32
C LEU A 39 -23.21 19.01 -2.25
N LEU A 40 -22.52 18.78 -1.14
CA LEU A 40 -23.02 18.02 0.01
C LEU A 40 -23.00 18.91 1.25
N LEU A 41 -24.18 19.44 1.58
CA LEU A 41 -24.40 20.30 2.74
C LEU A 41 -25.67 19.84 3.49
N PRO A 42 -25.62 18.72 4.23
CA PRO A 42 -26.75 18.24 5.02
C PRO A 42 -27.08 19.15 6.22
N GLU A 43 -26.17 20.05 6.59
CA GLU A 43 -26.33 20.96 7.72
C GLU A 43 -27.47 21.96 7.53
N VAL A 44 -28.08 22.35 8.65
CA VAL A 44 -28.99 23.50 8.70
C VAL A 44 -28.19 24.80 8.59
N ALA A 45 -28.70 25.75 7.81
CA ALA A 45 -28.07 27.04 7.61
C ALA A 45 -29.10 28.16 7.77
N GLU A 46 -28.67 29.28 8.35
CA GLU A 46 -29.41 30.54 8.22
C GLU A 46 -28.93 31.24 6.96
N SER A 47 -29.79 31.38 5.95
CA SER A 47 -29.36 31.85 4.64
C SER A 47 -30.48 32.50 3.85
N ASP A 48 -30.13 33.54 3.10
CA ASP A 48 -30.97 34.18 2.07
C ASP A 48 -31.35 33.21 0.94
N LEU A 49 -30.69 32.06 0.84
CA LEU A 49 -31.03 30.97 -0.07
C LEU A 49 -32.35 30.27 0.29
N LEU A 50 -32.85 30.49 1.52
CA LEU A 50 -34.14 29.98 2.00
C LEU A 50 -35.30 30.94 1.70
N ALA A 51 -35.07 32.10 1.06
CA ALA A 51 -36.06 33.17 0.88
C ALA A 51 -37.32 32.81 0.04
N GLY A 52 -37.40 31.58 -0.48
CA GLY A 52 -38.62 31.02 -1.07
C GLY A 52 -39.61 30.42 -0.05
N LEU A 53 -39.19 30.21 1.20
CA LEU A 53 -40.01 29.68 2.29
C LEU A 53 -40.65 30.85 3.04
N ARG A 54 -41.98 30.96 2.96
CA ARG A 54 -42.80 32.07 3.50
C ARG A 54 -42.80 32.21 5.04
N ASP A 55 -41.92 31.52 5.77
CA ASP A 55 -41.98 31.47 7.22
C ASP A 55 -40.78 32.17 7.89
N PRO A 56 -40.94 33.43 8.37
CA PRO A 56 -39.91 34.13 9.13
C PRO A 56 -39.58 33.46 10.49
N ALA A 57 -40.37 32.48 10.95
CA ALA A 57 -40.06 31.70 12.14
C ALA A 57 -39.04 30.57 11.90
N ALA A 58 -38.68 30.30 10.63
CA ALA A 58 -37.77 29.23 10.26
C ALA A 58 -36.48 29.74 9.61
N ALA A 59 -35.78 30.63 10.33
CA ALA A 59 -34.53 31.22 9.84
C ALA A 59 -33.43 30.17 9.58
N ILE A 60 -33.46 29.00 10.25
CA ILE A 60 -32.45 27.94 10.14
C ILE A 60 -33.10 26.65 9.61
N GLN A 61 -32.79 26.23 8.39
CA GLN A 61 -33.28 25.00 7.78
C GLN A 61 -32.22 24.33 6.87
N PRO A 62 -32.37 23.04 6.52
CA PRO A 62 -31.54 22.40 5.51
C PRO A 62 -31.72 23.04 4.13
N ILE A 63 -30.63 23.18 3.37
CA ILE A 63 -30.69 23.69 2.00
C ILE A 63 -31.22 22.58 1.07
N THR A 64 -32.33 22.84 0.39
CA THR A 64 -32.97 21.89 -0.55
C THR A 64 -32.85 22.30 -2.01
N ASP A 65 -32.52 23.56 -2.30
CA ASP A 65 -32.26 24.07 -3.66
C ASP A 65 -30.86 24.70 -3.72
N PHE A 66 -29.99 24.07 -4.50
CA PHE A 66 -28.61 24.51 -4.68
C PHE A 66 -28.40 25.40 -5.93
N SER A 67 -29.44 25.72 -6.71
CA SER A 67 -29.31 26.42 -8.00
C SER A 67 -28.74 27.85 -7.92
N VAL A 68 -28.73 28.41 -6.72
CA VAL A 68 -28.14 29.69 -6.32
C VAL A 68 -26.62 29.66 -6.17
N PHE A 69 -26.01 28.47 -6.06
CA PHE A 69 -24.57 28.33 -5.98
C PHE A 69 -23.91 28.54 -7.35
N THR A 70 -22.98 29.49 -7.40
CA THR A 70 -22.04 29.64 -8.50
C THR A 70 -20.82 28.78 -8.21
N ILE A 71 -20.53 27.84 -9.12
CA ILE A 71 -19.36 26.98 -9.09
C ILE A 71 -18.25 27.61 -9.94
N GLU A 72 -17.05 27.75 -9.39
CA GLU A 72 -15.91 28.36 -10.08
C GLU A 72 -14.62 27.55 -9.90
N ALA A 73 -13.83 27.43 -10.97
CA ALA A 73 -12.46 26.92 -10.94
C ALA A 73 -11.70 27.37 -12.19
N GLY A 74 -10.42 27.74 -12.05
CA GLY A 74 -9.55 28.04 -13.20
C GLY A 74 -10.09 29.15 -14.12
N GLY A 75 -10.79 30.14 -13.57
CA GLY A 75 -11.43 31.22 -14.34
C GLY A 75 -12.68 30.81 -15.12
N LYS A 76 -13.19 29.59 -14.94
CA LYS A 76 -14.48 29.11 -15.47
C LYS A 76 -15.52 29.12 -14.37
N SER A 77 -16.77 29.42 -14.74
CA SER A 77 -17.91 29.37 -13.83
C SER A 77 -19.14 28.68 -14.44
N THR A 78 -19.95 28.09 -13.57
CA THR A 78 -21.27 27.52 -13.90
C THR A 78 -22.21 27.66 -12.69
N ARG A 79 -23.48 27.33 -12.85
CA ARG A 79 -24.42 27.20 -11.72
C ARG A 79 -24.62 25.74 -11.37
N ALA A 80 -24.82 25.44 -10.10
CA ALA A 80 -25.28 24.13 -9.69
C ALA A 80 -26.73 23.89 -10.14
N ALA A 81 -27.10 22.62 -10.31
CA ALA A 81 -28.49 22.21 -10.42
C ALA A 81 -29.17 22.22 -9.04
N LYS A 82 -30.50 22.14 -9.02
CA LYS A 82 -31.29 22.16 -7.78
C LYS A 82 -30.87 21.08 -6.78
N ASP A 83 -30.48 19.91 -7.28
CA ASP A 83 -30.05 18.76 -6.47
C ASP A 83 -28.58 18.86 -5.97
N GLY A 84 -27.89 19.95 -6.31
CA GLY A 84 -26.49 20.21 -5.97
C GLY A 84 -25.50 19.67 -6.98
N SER A 85 -25.93 18.99 -8.06
CA SER A 85 -25.02 18.51 -9.10
C SER A 85 -24.47 19.66 -9.95
N PHE A 86 -23.25 19.52 -10.47
CA PHE A 86 -22.66 20.51 -11.37
C PHE A 86 -21.74 19.86 -12.41
N THR A 87 -21.50 20.60 -13.50
CA THR A 87 -20.49 20.27 -14.50
C THR A 87 -19.84 21.55 -14.99
N LEU A 88 -18.52 21.61 -14.91
CA LEU A 88 -17.68 22.71 -15.37
C LEU A 88 -16.74 22.17 -16.45
N SER A 89 -16.80 22.75 -17.64
CA SER A 89 -15.99 22.32 -18.79
C SER A 89 -14.84 23.29 -19.04
N ASP A 90 -13.82 22.82 -19.76
CA ASP A 90 -12.67 23.64 -20.19
C ASP A 90 -11.88 24.28 -19.04
N VAL A 91 -11.79 23.61 -17.89
CA VAL A 91 -11.02 24.11 -16.74
C VAL A 91 -9.53 23.89 -17.02
N PRO A 92 -8.71 24.95 -17.13
CA PRO A 92 -7.29 24.78 -17.36
C PRO A 92 -6.61 24.15 -16.15
N PHE A 93 -5.58 23.35 -16.40
CA PHE A 93 -4.65 22.95 -15.34
C PHE A 93 -4.07 24.18 -14.66
N ALA A 94 -4.04 24.14 -13.33
CA ALA A 94 -3.26 25.07 -12.53
C ALA A 94 -2.76 24.32 -11.29
N GLU A 95 -1.51 24.55 -10.92
CA GLU A 95 -0.95 23.95 -9.71
C GLU A 95 -1.73 24.34 -8.47
N ASP A 96 -2.44 25.47 -8.49
CA ASP A 96 -3.20 26.00 -7.37
C ASP A 96 -4.71 25.95 -7.51
N LEU A 97 -5.18 25.06 -8.39
CA LEU A 97 -6.60 24.90 -8.67
C LEU A 97 -7.40 24.58 -7.39
N VAL A 98 -8.36 25.46 -7.10
CA VAL A 98 -9.39 25.25 -6.07
C VAL A 98 -10.74 25.41 -6.74
N LEU A 99 -11.59 24.39 -6.57
CA LEU A 99 -12.99 24.43 -6.92
C LEU A 99 -13.76 25.09 -5.78
N SER A 100 -14.49 26.15 -6.07
CA SER A 100 -15.33 26.86 -5.09
C SER A 100 -16.80 26.85 -5.50
N ALA A 101 -17.69 26.65 -4.54
CA ALA A 101 -19.11 26.89 -4.68
C ALA A 101 -19.53 28.01 -3.73
N THR A 102 -20.04 29.11 -4.28
CA THR A 102 -20.36 30.32 -3.51
C THR A 102 -21.83 30.68 -3.67
N ALA A 103 -22.51 30.94 -2.54
CA ALA A 103 -23.90 31.38 -2.51
C ALA A 103 -24.13 32.27 -1.28
N GLY A 104 -24.31 33.58 -1.52
CA GLY A 104 -24.40 34.56 -0.44
C GLY A 104 -23.16 34.53 0.46
N LYS A 105 -23.37 34.28 1.76
CA LYS A 105 -22.27 34.11 2.73
C LYS A 105 -21.64 32.72 2.76
N VAL A 106 -22.26 31.71 2.13
CA VAL A 106 -21.83 30.32 2.18
C VAL A 106 -20.80 30.08 1.07
N VAL A 107 -19.66 29.50 1.45
CA VAL A 107 -18.62 29.10 0.51
C VAL A 107 -18.18 27.69 0.84
N LEU A 108 -18.24 26.80 -0.15
CA LEU A 108 -17.64 25.47 -0.09
C LEU A 108 -16.41 25.44 -0.99
N LEU A 109 -15.35 24.81 -0.52
CA LEU A 109 -14.09 24.71 -1.23
C LEU A 109 -13.66 23.24 -1.38
N LYS A 110 -12.98 22.93 -2.48
CA LYS A 110 -12.22 21.70 -2.65
C LYS A 110 -10.93 22.00 -3.41
N ARG A 111 -9.79 21.68 -2.80
CA ARG A 111 -8.49 21.70 -3.47
C ARG A 111 -8.41 20.51 -4.44
N LEU A 112 -7.97 20.77 -5.67
CA LEU A 112 -7.72 19.74 -6.69
C LEU A 112 -6.21 19.62 -6.91
N TYR A 113 -5.60 18.56 -6.40
CA TYR A 113 -4.16 18.33 -6.56
C TYR A 113 -3.85 17.87 -8.00
N PRO A 114 -2.63 18.09 -8.51
CA PRO A 114 -2.26 17.64 -9.85
C PRO A 114 -2.53 16.14 -10.11
N ARG A 115 -2.30 15.31 -9.08
CA ARG A 115 -2.64 13.88 -9.12
C ARG A 115 -4.13 13.62 -9.28
N ASP A 116 -5.00 14.45 -8.71
CA ASP A 116 -6.45 14.26 -8.79
C ASP A 116 -6.96 14.41 -10.22
N LEU A 117 -6.32 15.28 -11.00
CA LEU A 117 -6.73 15.57 -12.38
C LEU A 117 -6.43 14.41 -13.34
N ARG A 118 -5.52 13.51 -12.98
CA ARG A 118 -5.11 12.37 -13.82
C ARG A 118 -5.47 11.00 -13.25
N LEU A 119 -5.45 10.85 -11.92
CA LEU A 119 -5.58 9.57 -11.25
C LEU A 119 -6.91 9.42 -10.50
N THR A 120 -7.64 10.52 -10.29
CA THR A 120 -8.92 10.50 -9.57
C THR A 120 -10.06 10.77 -10.56
N ASP A 121 -11.21 10.16 -10.32
CA ASP A 121 -12.41 10.44 -11.11
C ASP A 121 -12.94 11.86 -10.82
N VAL A 122 -12.47 12.83 -11.60
CA VAL A 122 -12.92 14.23 -11.54
C VAL A 122 -14.35 14.45 -12.04
N SER A 123 -15.06 13.39 -12.45
CA SER A 123 -16.49 13.44 -12.76
C SER A 123 -17.39 13.23 -11.54
N ARG A 124 -16.81 12.86 -10.39
CA ARG A 124 -17.52 12.54 -9.13
C ARG A 124 -17.00 13.34 -7.93
N LEU A 125 -16.70 14.62 -8.14
CA LEU A 125 -16.20 15.48 -7.06
C LEU A 125 -17.29 15.77 -6.02
N THR A 126 -16.91 15.83 -4.75
CA THR A 126 -17.80 16.24 -3.66
C THR A 126 -17.23 17.48 -2.97
N LEU A 127 -18.05 18.54 -2.87
CA LEU A 127 -17.76 19.71 -2.03
C LEU A 127 -18.58 19.62 -0.75
N SER A 128 -17.92 19.66 0.40
CA SER A 128 -18.51 19.57 1.74
C SER A 128 -17.79 20.48 2.72
N LEU A 129 -18.26 20.56 3.97
CA LEU A 129 -17.54 21.30 5.01
C LEU A 129 -16.16 20.70 5.31
N ASP A 130 -15.99 19.38 5.23
CA ASP A 130 -14.67 18.72 5.41
C ASP A 130 -13.71 19.11 4.27
N SER A 131 -14.16 19.02 3.01
CA SER A 131 -13.30 19.44 1.88
C SER A 131 -12.97 20.94 1.97
N THR A 132 -13.90 21.74 2.51
CA THR A 132 -13.72 23.17 2.72
C THR A 132 -12.68 23.45 3.80
N ALA A 133 -12.75 22.76 4.94
CA ALA A 133 -11.76 22.88 6.01
C ALA A 133 -10.35 22.57 5.48
N ARG A 134 -10.18 21.46 4.75
CA ARG A 134 -8.89 21.05 4.16
C ARG A 134 -8.37 22.08 3.15
N ALA A 135 -9.23 22.54 2.24
CA ALA A 135 -8.86 23.54 1.25
C ALA A 135 -8.52 24.90 1.89
N LEU A 136 -9.19 25.27 2.97
CA LEU A 136 -8.91 26.50 3.72
C LEU A 136 -7.54 26.44 4.40
N ILE A 137 -7.21 25.33 5.07
CA ILE A 137 -5.88 25.09 5.66
C ILE A 137 -4.79 25.22 4.60
N TRP A 138 -4.98 24.55 3.46
CA TRP A 138 -4.04 24.65 2.34
C TRP A 138 -3.87 26.09 1.85
N LYS A 139 -4.97 26.85 1.67
CA LYS A 139 -4.90 28.27 1.28
C LYS A 139 -4.09 29.09 2.29
N LYS A 140 -4.31 28.89 3.59
CA LYS A 140 -3.58 29.61 4.66
C LYS A 140 -2.10 29.23 4.73
N ALA A 141 -1.75 27.98 4.45
CA ALA A 141 -0.35 27.58 4.32
C ALA A 141 0.32 28.24 3.10
N ARG A 142 -0.39 28.28 1.96
CA ARG A 142 0.11 28.86 0.72
C ARG A 142 0.31 30.38 0.82
N GLU A 143 -0.53 31.09 1.57
CA GLU A 143 -0.33 32.51 1.91
C GLU A 143 1.05 32.75 2.59
N ARG A 144 1.62 31.73 3.23
CA ARG A 144 2.96 31.75 3.85
C ARG A 144 4.06 31.07 3.03
N LYS A 145 3.77 30.70 1.78
CA LYS A 145 4.69 29.98 0.89
C LYS A 145 5.06 28.58 1.38
N THR A 146 4.18 27.95 2.16
CA THR A 146 4.29 26.53 2.52
C THR A 146 3.31 25.75 1.64
N GLU A 147 3.81 24.80 0.86
CA GLU A 147 2.95 23.88 0.12
C GLU A 147 2.64 22.67 1.01
N LEU A 148 1.35 22.45 1.28
CA LEU A 148 0.88 21.28 2.02
C LEU A 148 0.18 20.31 1.07
N THR A 149 0.48 19.03 1.21
CA THR A 149 -0.23 18.00 0.44
C THR A 149 -1.51 17.56 1.12
N ALA A 150 -2.34 16.80 0.39
CA ALA A 150 -3.54 16.20 0.98
C ALA A 150 -3.20 15.24 2.12
N TRP A 151 -2.07 14.53 2.02
CA TRP A 151 -1.62 13.59 3.04
C TRP A 151 -1.13 14.30 4.30
N ASP A 152 -0.39 15.41 4.15
CA ASP A 152 0.09 16.20 5.30
C ASP A 152 -1.10 16.72 6.13
N ILE A 153 -2.12 17.24 5.46
CA ILE A 153 -3.34 17.75 6.12
C ILE A 153 -4.13 16.59 6.75
N ALA A 154 -4.17 15.43 6.10
CA ALA A 154 -4.88 14.24 6.58
C ALA A 154 -4.14 13.45 7.67
N ALA A 155 -2.95 13.89 8.11
CA ALA A 155 -2.19 13.17 9.12
C ALA A 155 -3.01 12.96 10.40
N ARG A 156 -2.89 11.77 11.00
CA ARG A 156 -3.76 11.34 12.12
C ARG A 156 -3.75 12.31 13.30
N GLU A 157 -2.60 12.92 13.58
CA GLU A 157 -2.43 13.89 14.68
C GLU A 157 -3.25 15.19 14.51
N TYR A 158 -3.73 15.50 13.30
CA TYR A 158 -4.53 16.68 13.01
C TYR A 158 -6.03 16.39 12.93
N THR A 159 -6.45 15.12 13.07
CA THR A 159 -7.85 14.69 12.91
C THR A 159 -8.82 15.46 13.80
N GLU A 160 -8.49 15.61 15.10
CA GLU A 160 -9.35 16.33 16.05
C GLU A 160 -9.43 17.84 15.74
N ALA A 161 -8.31 18.44 15.33
CA ALA A 161 -8.27 19.86 14.95
C ALA A 161 -9.06 20.13 13.67
N LEU A 162 -8.97 19.22 12.68
CA LEU A 162 -9.80 19.25 11.47
C LEU A 162 -11.29 19.12 11.79
N ALA A 163 -11.66 18.19 12.67
CA ALA A 163 -13.04 18.01 13.11
C ALA A 163 -13.57 19.26 13.83
N SER A 164 -12.73 19.89 14.66
CA SER A 164 -13.06 21.15 15.34
C SER A 164 -13.28 22.29 14.35
N LEU A 165 -12.41 22.45 13.33
CA LEU A 165 -12.60 23.46 12.28
C LEU A 165 -13.87 23.19 11.44
N THR A 166 -14.15 21.93 11.13
CA THR A 166 -15.39 21.53 10.43
C THR A 166 -16.62 21.87 11.27
N THR A 167 -16.55 21.68 12.59
CA THR A 167 -17.61 22.07 13.52
C THR A 167 -17.79 23.59 13.57
N ALA A 168 -16.70 24.36 13.58
CA ALA A 168 -16.76 25.81 13.53
C ALA A 168 -17.43 26.31 12.23
N LEU A 169 -17.08 25.70 11.08
CA LEU A 169 -17.75 25.97 9.80
C LEU A 169 -19.25 25.67 9.86
N ARG A 170 -19.64 24.54 10.46
CA ARG A 170 -21.05 24.17 10.66
C ARG A 170 -21.79 25.21 11.49
N LEU A 171 -21.22 25.67 12.60
CA LEU A 171 -21.81 26.70 13.45
C LEU A 171 -21.91 28.05 12.71
N ALA A 172 -20.90 28.40 11.92
CA ALA A 172 -20.90 29.62 11.11
C ALA A 172 -22.03 29.68 10.07
N LEU A 173 -22.49 28.52 9.56
CA LEU A 173 -23.66 28.47 8.67
C LEU A 173 -24.94 28.96 9.36
N GLN A 174 -25.04 28.83 10.68
CA GLN A 174 -26.24 29.16 11.45
C GLN A 174 -26.30 30.64 11.88
N LEU A 175 -25.24 31.42 11.65
CA LEU A 175 -25.23 32.84 12.01
C LEU A 175 -26.07 33.67 11.04
N PRO A 176 -26.71 34.77 11.46
CA PRO A 176 -27.39 35.65 10.52
C PRO A 176 -26.39 36.31 9.56
N LYS A 177 -26.82 36.62 8.32
CA LYS A 177 -25.98 37.28 7.31
C LYS A 177 -25.39 38.61 7.81
N SER A 178 -26.11 39.32 8.68
CA SER A 178 -25.67 40.57 9.31
C SER A 178 -24.45 40.40 10.22
N SER A 179 -24.22 39.19 10.76
CA SER A 179 -23.07 38.86 11.60
C SER A 179 -21.89 38.28 10.81
N VAL A 180 -22.03 38.11 9.48
CA VAL A 180 -20.99 37.55 8.63
C VAL A 180 -20.40 38.66 7.75
N PRO A 181 -19.09 38.96 7.83
CA PRO A 181 -18.50 40.10 7.14
C PRO A 181 -18.66 40.04 5.62
N LYS A 182 -18.22 38.92 5.02
CA LYS A 182 -18.32 38.62 3.59
C LYS A 182 -18.78 37.19 3.40
N THR A 183 -17.99 36.26 3.91
CA THR A 183 -18.29 34.83 3.87
C THR A 183 -18.06 34.20 5.24
N ILE A 184 -18.61 33.01 5.45
CA ILE A 184 -18.37 32.23 6.69
C ILE A 184 -16.88 31.91 6.91
N LEU A 185 -16.05 31.96 5.85
CA LEU A 185 -14.61 31.70 5.93
C LEU A 185 -13.83 32.88 6.54
N ASP A 186 -14.41 34.10 6.49
CA ASP A 186 -13.81 35.33 7.01
C ASP A 186 -14.13 35.57 8.50
N LEU A 187 -14.88 34.67 9.13
CA LEU A 187 -15.18 34.76 10.56
C LEU A 187 -13.93 34.41 11.36
N PRO A 188 -13.58 35.18 12.42
CA PRO A 188 -12.41 34.89 13.26
C PRO A 188 -12.42 33.46 13.84
N ALA A 189 -13.61 32.93 14.16
CA ALA A 189 -13.81 31.57 14.67
C ALA A 189 -13.48 30.46 13.65
N VAL A 190 -13.36 30.80 12.36
CA VAL A 190 -13.01 29.88 11.26
C VAL A 190 -11.60 30.18 10.76
N GLU A 191 -11.30 31.45 10.47
CA GLU A 191 -10.04 31.87 9.91
C GLU A 191 -8.86 31.61 10.86
N ALA A 192 -8.99 31.97 12.14
CA ALA A 192 -7.88 31.85 13.08
C ALA A 192 -7.51 30.38 13.37
N PRO A 193 -8.46 29.44 13.62
CA PRO A 193 -8.14 28.03 13.76
C PRO A 193 -7.56 27.40 12.47
N ALA A 194 -8.07 27.78 11.29
CA ALA A 194 -7.51 27.29 10.03
C ALA A 194 -6.06 27.74 9.83
N ARG A 195 -5.76 29.01 10.16
CA ARG A 195 -4.39 29.55 10.12
C ARG A 195 -3.48 28.88 11.16
N ALA A 196 -3.95 28.70 12.39
CA ALA A 196 -3.19 28.02 13.43
C ALA A 196 -2.88 26.56 13.07
N LEU A 197 -3.83 25.86 12.44
CA LEU A 197 -3.63 24.50 11.97
C LEU A 197 -2.66 24.44 10.79
N ALA A 198 -2.78 25.36 9.83
CA ALA A 198 -1.83 25.49 8.72
C ALA A 198 -0.39 25.73 9.22
N ASP A 199 -0.21 26.51 10.28
CA ASP A 199 1.10 26.75 10.90
C ASP A 199 1.67 25.52 11.62
N ARG A 200 0.80 24.62 12.09
CA ARG A 200 1.17 23.42 12.84
C ARG A 200 1.51 22.23 11.93
N ILE A 201 0.98 22.20 10.71
CA ILE A 201 1.17 21.09 9.78
C ILE A 201 2.57 21.17 9.17
N LEU A 202 3.33 20.09 9.35
CA LEU A 202 4.66 19.94 8.76
C LEU A 202 4.54 19.25 7.39
N PRO A 203 5.15 19.81 6.32
CA PRO A 203 5.22 19.16 5.02
C PRO A 203 6.12 17.92 5.11
N ARG A 204 5.57 16.75 4.82
CA ARG A 204 6.22 15.45 5.04
C ARG A 204 6.19 14.57 3.79
N GLU A 205 5.11 14.58 3.01
CA GLU A 205 4.94 13.71 1.83
C GLU A 205 6.13 13.80 0.87
N GLU A 206 6.53 15.01 0.49
CA GLU A 206 7.59 15.22 -0.51
C GLU A 206 8.92 14.58 -0.07
N THR A 207 9.38 14.92 1.14
CA THR A 207 10.63 14.37 1.70
C THR A 207 10.60 12.85 1.88
N LEU A 208 9.42 12.28 2.19
CA LEU A 208 9.26 10.83 2.31
C LEU A 208 9.29 10.13 0.95
N ARG A 209 8.68 10.71 -0.09
CA ARG A 209 8.75 10.19 -1.46
C ARG A 209 10.16 10.27 -2.04
N GLU A 210 10.88 11.35 -1.72
CA GLU A 210 12.28 11.49 -2.07
C GLU A 210 13.12 10.39 -1.40
N ALA A 211 12.99 10.21 -0.09
CA ALA A 211 13.66 9.13 0.65
C ALA A 211 13.38 7.74 0.05
N TRP A 212 12.13 7.48 -0.33
CA TRP A 212 11.74 6.25 -1.01
C TRP A 212 12.46 6.07 -2.36
N THR A 213 12.52 7.12 -3.18
CA THR A 213 13.23 7.12 -4.47
C THR A 213 14.74 6.88 -4.30
N VAL A 214 15.34 7.42 -3.23
CA VAL A 214 16.76 7.22 -2.93
C VAL A 214 17.04 5.76 -2.57
N LEU A 215 16.15 5.11 -1.78
CA LEU A 215 16.28 3.69 -1.41
C LEU A 215 16.29 2.78 -2.64
N GLU A 216 15.38 3.00 -3.59
CA GLU A 216 15.30 2.24 -4.85
C GLU A 216 16.58 2.38 -5.66
N ASN A 217 17.09 3.61 -5.80
CA ASN A 217 18.36 3.88 -6.47
C ASN A 217 19.55 3.26 -5.74
N ALA A 218 19.53 3.21 -4.41
CA ALA A 218 20.57 2.58 -3.61
C ALA A 218 20.64 1.08 -3.87
N LEU A 219 19.49 0.39 -3.97
CA LEU A 219 19.42 -1.02 -4.35
C LEU A 219 19.96 -1.26 -5.76
N LEU A 220 19.49 -0.50 -6.75
CA LEU A 220 19.93 -0.63 -8.15
C LEU A 220 21.44 -0.43 -8.32
N LYS A 221 22.02 0.51 -7.56
CA LYS A 221 23.45 0.81 -7.60
C LYS A 221 24.28 -0.06 -6.65
N LYS A 222 23.65 -1.00 -5.93
CA LYS A 222 24.30 -1.82 -4.90
C LYS A 222 25.06 -0.97 -3.86
N ASN A 223 24.51 0.19 -3.51
CA ASN A 223 25.15 1.14 -2.59
C ASN A 223 24.80 0.81 -1.14
N HIS A 224 25.63 -0.02 -0.51
CA HIS A 224 25.45 -0.51 0.85
C HIS A 224 25.41 0.62 1.89
N ASP A 225 26.36 1.56 1.82
CA ASP A 225 26.43 2.70 2.74
C ASP A 225 25.14 3.51 2.73
N LEU A 226 24.61 3.80 1.53
CA LEU A 226 23.39 4.56 1.37
C LEU A 226 22.17 3.81 1.94
N LEU A 227 22.09 2.48 1.75
CA LEU A 227 21.04 1.67 2.36
C LEU A 227 21.13 1.72 3.89
N ALA A 228 22.33 1.61 4.47
CA ALA A 228 22.54 1.69 5.91
C ALA A 228 22.06 3.01 6.52
N TYR A 229 22.10 4.12 5.77
CA TYR A 229 21.55 5.41 6.20
C TYR A 229 20.02 5.48 6.21
N TYR A 230 19.33 4.80 5.28
CA TYR A 230 17.88 4.84 5.14
C TYR A 230 17.14 3.73 5.90
N ILE A 231 17.86 2.74 6.45
CA ILE A 231 17.31 1.78 7.39
C ILE A 231 17.65 2.21 8.82
N SER A 232 16.66 2.26 9.69
CA SER A 232 16.83 2.62 11.11
C SER A 232 17.66 1.56 11.83
N PRO A 233 18.56 1.94 12.77
CA PRO A 233 19.18 0.96 13.69
C PRO A 233 18.17 0.20 14.56
N GLU A 234 16.96 0.75 14.75
CA GLU A 234 15.83 0.07 15.42
C GLU A 234 15.01 -0.80 14.45
N PHE A 235 15.54 -1.12 13.26
CA PHE A 235 14.79 -1.84 12.25
C PHE A 235 14.36 -3.24 12.72
N THR A 236 13.08 -3.56 12.51
CA THR A 236 12.50 -4.88 12.80
C THR A 236 11.45 -5.27 11.76
N ASN A 237 11.01 -6.52 11.77
CA ASN A 237 9.85 -6.95 11.01
C ASN A 237 8.81 -7.56 11.94
N ASP A 238 7.54 -7.22 11.71
CA ASP A 238 6.42 -7.76 12.49
C ASP A 238 6.23 -9.25 12.25
N TRP A 239 6.60 -9.69 11.05
CA TRP A 239 6.54 -11.09 10.66
C TRP A 239 7.77 -11.90 11.06
N ASP A 240 8.91 -11.27 11.33
CA ASP A 240 10.13 -11.98 11.68
C ASP A 240 10.91 -11.26 12.78
N SER A 241 10.86 -11.84 13.98
CA SER A 241 11.54 -11.33 15.17
C SER A 241 13.07 -11.42 15.10
N THR A 242 13.63 -12.14 14.11
CA THR A 242 15.09 -12.21 13.90
C THR A 242 15.61 -11.12 12.98
N SER A 243 14.71 -10.45 12.25
CA SER A 243 15.07 -9.32 11.39
C SER A 243 15.60 -8.17 12.24
N SER A 244 16.79 -7.68 11.90
CA SER A 244 17.46 -6.55 12.55
C SER A 244 18.18 -5.70 11.52
N TRP A 245 18.62 -4.51 11.92
CA TRP A 245 19.43 -3.65 11.03
C TRP A 245 20.70 -4.34 10.54
N GLN A 246 21.42 -5.03 11.44
CA GLN A 246 22.64 -5.74 11.05
C GLN A 246 22.35 -6.88 10.09
N ASP A 247 21.31 -7.66 10.36
CA ASP A 247 20.89 -8.74 9.48
C ASP A 247 20.46 -8.24 8.08
N PHE A 248 19.77 -7.09 8.02
CA PHE A 248 19.45 -6.46 6.75
C PHE A 248 20.73 -6.14 5.95
N LEU A 249 21.74 -5.57 6.60
CA LEU A 249 22.99 -5.20 5.94
C LEU A 249 23.79 -6.42 5.47
N GLU A 250 23.85 -7.47 6.28
CA GLU A 250 24.49 -8.74 5.91
C GLU A 250 23.78 -9.37 4.71
N ALA A 251 22.44 -9.42 4.73
CA ALA A 251 21.67 -9.94 3.60
C ALA A 251 21.89 -9.13 2.32
N MET A 252 21.98 -7.79 2.40
CA MET A 252 22.26 -6.96 1.22
C MET A 252 23.66 -7.20 0.66
N ASP A 253 24.67 -7.39 1.51
CA ASP A 253 26.03 -7.69 1.08
C ASP A 253 26.12 -9.03 0.33
N ASP A 254 25.46 -10.06 0.87
CA ASP A 254 25.30 -11.37 0.23
C ASP A 254 24.62 -11.22 -1.15
N TYR A 255 23.53 -10.46 -1.23
CA TYR A 255 22.84 -10.24 -2.49
C TYR A 255 23.69 -9.49 -3.52
N PHE A 256 24.41 -8.45 -3.11
CA PHE A 256 25.23 -7.65 -4.03
C PHE A 256 26.45 -8.42 -4.55
N THR A 257 26.96 -9.36 -3.75
CA THR A 257 28.04 -10.26 -4.14
C THR A 257 27.57 -11.36 -5.09
N ALA A 258 26.38 -11.91 -4.86
CA ALA A 258 25.88 -13.05 -5.62
C ALA A 258 25.05 -12.67 -6.85
N TYR A 259 24.44 -11.48 -6.89
CA TYR A 259 23.46 -11.09 -7.90
C TYR A 259 23.77 -9.74 -8.55
N ASP A 260 23.40 -9.66 -9.83
CA ASP A 260 23.25 -8.42 -10.55
C ASP A 260 21.80 -7.94 -10.56
N ILE A 261 21.53 -6.79 -9.96
CA ILE A 261 20.18 -6.23 -9.86
C ILE A 261 19.91 -5.44 -11.13
N THR A 262 19.10 -6.03 -12.00
CA THR A 262 18.80 -5.48 -13.33
C THR A 262 17.60 -4.52 -13.30
N ALA A 263 16.69 -4.71 -12.35
CA ALA A 263 15.57 -3.82 -12.12
C ALA A 263 15.10 -3.92 -10.66
N ALA A 264 14.67 -2.79 -10.11
CA ALA A 264 13.92 -2.68 -8.87
C ALA A 264 12.85 -1.62 -9.12
N SER A 265 11.60 -1.95 -8.82
CA SER A 265 10.46 -1.06 -8.99
C SER A 265 9.65 -1.05 -7.71
N TYR A 266 9.45 0.13 -7.14
CA TYR A 266 8.59 0.29 -5.97
C TYR A 266 7.55 1.38 -6.17
N THR A 267 6.28 0.99 -6.25
CA THR A 267 5.16 1.92 -6.38
C THR A 267 4.48 2.14 -5.03
N ILE A 268 4.33 3.39 -4.61
CA ILE A 268 3.54 3.75 -3.43
C ILE A 268 2.05 3.66 -3.79
N ILE A 269 1.34 2.72 -3.16
CA ILE A 269 -0.11 2.50 -3.33
C ILE A 269 -0.90 3.42 -2.40
N ASP A 270 -0.46 3.52 -1.14
CA ASP A 270 -1.14 4.28 -0.09
C ASP A 270 -0.11 4.85 0.89
N MET A 271 -0.43 5.97 1.53
CA MET A 271 0.46 6.63 2.48
C MET A 271 -0.35 7.17 3.64
N GLU A 272 0.07 6.90 4.87
CA GLU A 272 -0.61 7.39 6.06
C GLU A 272 0.40 7.98 7.03
N PHE A 273 0.24 9.25 7.39
CA PHE A 273 1.03 9.88 8.46
C PHE A 273 0.44 9.58 9.83
N LEU A 274 1.26 8.95 10.67
CA LEU A 274 0.97 8.54 12.03
C LEU A 274 1.54 9.55 13.02
N PRO A 275 1.01 9.60 14.26
CA PRO A 275 1.57 10.46 15.30
C PRO A 275 3.03 10.12 15.61
N GLY A 276 3.80 11.14 16.03
CA GLY A 276 5.19 10.96 16.47
C GLY A 276 6.19 10.81 15.32
N GLU A 277 6.02 11.58 14.24
CA GLU A 277 6.90 11.59 13.06
C GLU A 277 7.03 10.20 12.41
N GLN A 278 5.90 9.49 12.29
CA GLN A 278 5.84 8.18 11.67
C GLN A 278 4.97 8.21 10.42
N ALA A 279 5.24 7.29 9.51
CA ALA A 279 4.39 7.07 8.35
C ALA A 279 4.26 5.57 8.07
N ARG A 280 3.09 5.13 7.64
CA ARG A 280 2.89 3.82 7.02
C ARG A 280 2.77 4.04 5.52
N VAL A 281 3.68 3.46 4.74
CA VAL A 281 3.68 3.53 3.29
C VAL A 281 3.39 2.15 2.75
N ARG A 282 2.24 2.01 2.09
CA ARG A 282 1.90 0.78 1.38
C ARG A 282 2.54 0.80 0.01
N ILE A 283 3.24 -0.28 -0.32
CA ILE A 283 3.99 -0.40 -1.57
C ILE A 283 3.58 -1.63 -2.37
N ALA A 284 3.74 -1.56 -3.68
CA ALA A 284 3.92 -2.69 -4.58
C ALA A 284 5.38 -2.70 -5.06
N GLY A 285 6.12 -3.77 -4.79
CA GLY A 285 7.53 -3.93 -5.17
C GLY A 285 7.73 -5.07 -6.16
N ASP A 286 8.67 -4.94 -7.09
CA ASP A 286 9.20 -6.03 -7.92
C ASP A 286 10.69 -5.82 -8.17
N ILE A 287 11.49 -6.88 -8.04
CA ILE A 287 12.93 -6.86 -8.24
C ILE A 287 13.29 -7.99 -9.21
N SER A 288 14.02 -7.64 -10.26
CA SER A 288 14.62 -8.59 -11.18
C SER A 288 16.14 -8.56 -11.03
N SER A 289 16.72 -9.73 -10.79
CA SER A 289 18.15 -9.91 -10.66
C SER A 289 18.64 -11.12 -11.45
N ARG A 290 19.96 -11.27 -11.54
CA ARG A 290 20.62 -12.35 -12.25
C ARG A 290 21.78 -12.84 -11.42
N HIS A 291 21.84 -14.14 -11.16
CA HIS A 291 22.95 -14.69 -10.39
C HIS A 291 24.26 -14.58 -11.18
N ILE A 292 25.31 -14.03 -10.59
CA ILE A 292 26.55 -13.67 -11.29
C ILE A 292 27.28 -14.91 -11.84
N ILE A 293 27.32 -16.01 -11.08
CA ILE A 293 28.03 -17.23 -11.48
C ILE A 293 27.22 -18.10 -12.45
N SER A 294 25.95 -18.39 -12.13
CA SER A 294 25.13 -19.33 -12.91
C SER A 294 24.34 -18.69 -14.05
N ASP A 295 24.36 -17.36 -14.17
CA ASP A 295 23.58 -16.56 -15.12
C ASP A 295 22.05 -16.79 -15.03
N GLN A 296 21.59 -17.43 -13.95
CA GLN A 296 20.16 -17.71 -13.80
C GLN A 296 19.40 -16.43 -13.44
N PRO A 297 18.34 -16.08 -14.19
CA PRO A 297 17.48 -14.96 -13.84
C PRO A 297 16.66 -15.30 -12.60
N TYR A 298 16.44 -14.28 -11.78
CA TYR A 298 15.59 -14.33 -10.61
C TYR A 298 14.65 -13.11 -10.62
N GLN A 299 13.38 -13.33 -10.29
CA GLN A 299 12.42 -12.26 -10.14
C GLN A 299 11.59 -12.53 -8.88
N THR A 300 11.35 -11.50 -8.08
CA THR A 300 10.52 -11.63 -6.87
C THR A 300 9.04 -11.79 -7.22
N GLY A 301 8.61 -11.24 -8.36
CA GLY A 301 7.22 -10.98 -8.66
C GLY A 301 6.74 -9.74 -7.90
N VAL A 302 5.55 -9.24 -8.27
CA VAL A 302 4.94 -8.09 -7.58
C VAL A 302 4.47 -8.50 -6.19
N TYR A 303 5.03 -7.87 -5.16
CA TYR A 303 4.64 -8.07 -3.77
C TYR A 303 4.10 -6.79 -3.14
N THR A 304 3.24 -6.93 -2.14
CA THR A 304 2.70 -5.78 -1.40
C THR A 304 3.14 -5.79 0.06
N SER A 305 3.54 -4.63 0.61
CA SER A 305 3.89 -4.50 2.03
C SER A 305 3.50 -3.14 2.59
N ASP A 306 3.18 -3.12 3.88
CA ASP A 306 3.00 -1.90 4.68
C ASP A 306 4.33 -1.59 5.40
N VAL A 307 5.13 -0.71 4.82
CA VAL A 307 6.46 -0.32 5.32
C VAL A 307 6.30 0.87 6.27
N PHE A 308 6.86 0.77 7.47
CA PHE A 308 6.79 1.85 8.44
C PHE A 308 8.06 2.67 8.43
N TRP A 309 7.87 3.97 8.27
CA TRP A 309 8.91 4.98 8.29
C TRP A 309 8.83 5.78 9.57
N ARG A 310 9.98 6.23 10.03
CA ARG A 310 10.11 7.17 11.15
C ARG A 310 11.12 8.24 10.76
N ARG A 311 10.82 9.48 11.11
CA ARG A 311 11.78 10.56 10.98
C ARG A 311 12.79 10.50 12.13
N GLU A 312 14.06 10.44 11.81
CA GLU A 312 15.18 10.50 12.72
C GLU A 312 16.02 11.74 12.38
N GLY A 313 15.86 12.81 13.17
CA GLY A 313 16.40 14.12 12.83
C GLY A 313 15.72 14.69 11.58
N THR A 314 16.48 14.94 10.53
CA THR A 314 15.96 15.47 9.26
C THR A 314 15.60 14.39 8.23
N PHE A 315 15.91 13.11 8.51
CA PHE A 315 15.79 12.03 7.53
C PHE A 315 14.65 11.08 7.86
N TRP A 316 13.93 10.65 6.84
CA TRP A 316 13.03 9.51 6.92
C TRP A 316 13.84 8.23 6.83
N LYS A 317 13.65 7.32 7.78
CA LYS A 317 14.23 5.98 7.75
C LYS A 317 13.15 4.93 7.88
N ILE A 318 13.37 3.78 7.23
CA ILE A 318 12.54 2.60 7.41
C ILE A 318 12.84 2.03 8.78
N ARG A 319 11.79 1.90 9.58
CA ARG A 319 11.85 1.29 10.89
C ARG A 319 11.28 -0.11 10.88
N ARG A 320 10.25 -0.41 10.07
CA ARG A 320 9.65 -1.74 10.08
C ARG A 320 9.16 -2.20 8.73
N ASN A 321 9.11 -3.52 8.57
CA ASN A 321 8.31 -4.20 7.55
C ASN A 321 8.76 -3.94 6.11
N LEU A 322 10.07 -3.82 5.89
CA LEU A 322 10.63 -3.87 4.53
C LEU A 322 10.91 -5.35 4.19
N PRO A 323 10.32 -5.91 3.13
CA PRO A 323 10.71 -7.24 2.64
C PRO A 323 12.10 -7.16 1.98
N TYR A 324 13.06 -7.93 2.49
CA TYR A 324 14.43 -7.93 1.98
C TYR A 324 15.06 -9.32 1.85
N ARG A 325 14.61 -10.33 2.60
CA ARG A 325 15.08 -11.71 2.40
C ARG A 325 14.14 -12.49 1.49
N ARG A 326 14.71 -13.48 0.81
CA ARG A 326 13.94 -14.48 0.09
C ARG A 326 12.94 -15.16 1.03
N GLY A 327 11.70 -15.25 0.57
CA GLY A 327 10.63 -15.90 1.31
C GLY A 327 9.86 -14.96 2.22
N HIS A 328 10.36 -13.77 2.61
CA HIS A 328 9.61 -12.80 3.43
C HIS A 328 8.19 -12.55 2.90
N PRO A 329 7.21 -12.27 3.77
CA PRO A 329 5.82 -12.21 3.36
C PRO A 329 5.61 -11.10 2.33
N THR A 330 4.94 -11.48 1.26
CA THR A 330 4.35 -10.58 0.27
C THR A 330 2.90 -10.21 0.64
N GLN A 331 2.43 -10.72 1.79
CA GLN A 331 1.07 -10.61 2.29
C GLN A 331 0.92 -9.43 3.24
N VAL A 332 -0.11 -8.63 3.00
CA VAL A 332 -0.52 -7.52 3.86
C VAL A 332 -0.85 -8.02 5.26
N MET A 333 -0.34 -7.33 6.29
CA MET A 333 -0.57 -7.64 7.70
C MET A 333 -0.05 -9.02 8.16
N ALA A 334 0.97 -9.56 7.50
CA ALA A 334 1.69 -10.71 8.03
C ALA A 334 2.24 -10.41 9.44
N ASP A 335 2.07 -11.35 10.36
CA ASP A 335 2.51 -11.25 11.75
C ASP A 335 3.55 -12.32 12.09
N SER A 336 3.98 -12.38 13.35
CA SER A 336 5.05 -13.27 13.80
C SER A 336 4.80 -14.75 13.49
N ARG A 337 3.53 -15.18 13.42
CA ARG A 337 3.18 -16.58 13.09
C ARG A 337 3.63 -16.91 11.66
N TRP A 338 3.51 -15.94 10.75
CA TRP A 338 3.98 -16.09 9.38
C TRP A 338 5.48 -16.42 9.36
N GLY A 339 6.33 -15.68 10.07
CA GLY A 339 7.78 -15.93 10.04
C GLY A 339 8.23 -17.08 10.94
N GLU A 340 7.46 -17.45 11.97
CA GLU A 340 7.66 -18.72 12.66
C GLU A 340 7.49 -19.91 11.69
N ILE A 341 6.42 -19.91 10.89
CA ILE A 341 6.15 -20.95 9.89
C ILE A 341 7.19 -20.91 8.77
N ALA A 342 7.54 -19.72 8.27
CA ALA A 342 8.54 -19.59 7.21
C ALA A 342 9.93 -20.03 7.64
N ARG A 343 10.36 -19.75 8.88
CA ARG A 343 11.61 -20.26 9.43
C ARG A 343 11.59 -21.77 9.60
N ALA A 344 10.51 -22.33 10.16
CA ALA A 344 10.34 -23.78 10.24
C ALA A 344 10.42 -24.42 8.83
N HIS A 345 9.88 -23.76 7.83
CA HIS A 345 10.01 -24.18 6.45
C HIS A 345 11.44 -24.10 5.91
N ALA A 346 12.16 -23.01 6.16
CA ALA A 346 13.55 -22.85 5.74
C ALA A 346 14.48 -23.89 6.40
N ASP A 347 14.24 -24.19 7.67
CA ASP A 347 14.95 -25.25 8.39
C ASP A 347 14.68 -26.62 7.76
N LEU A 348 13.41 -26.93 7.43
CA LEU A 348 13.05 -28.16 6.72
C LEU A 348 13.72 -28.26 5.34
N GLN A 349 13.80 -27.17 4.60
CA GLN A 349 14.49 -27.15 3.30
C GLN A 349 15.99 -27.42 3.46
N THR A 350 16.62 -26.79 4.46
CA THR A 350 18.04 -27.04 4.79
C THR A 350 18.26 -28.48 5.22
N ALA A 351 17.34 -29.04 6.01
CA ALA A 351 17.38 -30.43 6.45
C ALA A 351 17.28 -31.41 5.28
N ILE A 352 16.46 -31.12 4.27
CA ILE A 352 16.39 -31.94 3.05
C ILE A 352 17.74 -31.92 2.32
N PHE A 353 18.39 -30.77 2.19
CA PHE A 353 19.70 -30.67 1.53
C PHE A 353 20.82 -31.37 2.32
N ARG A 354 20.77 -31.32 3.66
CA ARG A 354 21.75 -31.94 4.56
C ARG A 354 21.40 -33.37 4.97
N GLU A 355 20.28 -33.89 4.47
CA GLU A 355 19.76 -35.22 4.80
C GLU A 355 19.52 -35.44 6.32
N ASP A 356 19.16 -34.36 7.04
CA ASP A 356 19.00 -34.35 8.49
C ASP A 356 17.58 -34.73 8.92
N LEU A 357 17.40 -36.01 9.26
CA LEU A 357 16.13 -36.53 9.76
C LEU A 357 15.71 -35.94 11.11
N THR A 358 16.65 -35.47 11.94
CA THR A 358 16.34 -34.91 13.27
C THR A 358 15.50 -33.65 13.15
N VAL A 359 15.81 -32.81 12.15
CA VAL A 359 15.06 -31.58 11.88
C VAL A 359 13.69 -31.88 11.27
N LEU A 360 13.58 -32.91 10.43
CA LEU A 360 12.29 -33.41 9.93
C LEU A 360 11.40 -33.89 11.09
N GLU A 361 11.93 -34.69 12.02
CA GLU A 361 11.20 -35.15 13.22
C GLU A 361 10.71 -33.99 14.10
N ARG A 362 11.49 -32.91 14.19
CA ARG A 362 11.12 -31.70 14.95
C ARG A 362 9.90 -30.99 14.35
N TYR A 363 9.88 -30.82 13.03
CA TYR A 363 8.89 -29.98 12.34
C TYR A 363 7.75 -30.76 11.67
N VAL A 364 7.73 -32.08 11.75
CA VAL A 364 6.57 -32.89 11.37
C VAL A 364 5.77 -33.28 12.61
N SER A 365 4.45 -33.11 12.56
CA SER A 365 3.53 -33.50 13.63
C SER A 365 3.55 -35.03 13.81
N PRO A 366 3.65 -35.55 15.04
CA PRO A 366 3.41 -36.98 15.30
C PRO A 366 2.01 -37.45 14.87
N ASN A 367 1.05 -36.51 14.78
CA ASN A 367 -0.30 -36.73 14.27
C ASN A 367 -0.43 -36.39 12.78
N PHE A 368 0.67 -36.41 12.04
CA PHE A 368 0.67 -36.09 10.62
C PHE A 368 -0.29 -37.00 9.85
N GLY A 369 -1.11 -36.38 8.99
CA GLY A 369 -2.03 -37.06 8.08
C GLY A 369 -1.89 -36.57 6.64
N ASN A 370 -2.54 -37.25 5.71
CA ASN A 370 -2.55 -36.85 4.31
C ASN A 370 -3.94 -37.10 3.70
N ASP A 371 -4.56 -36.06 3.15
CA ASP A 371 -5.90 -36.16 2.58
C ASP A 371 -5.88 -36.89 1.23
N TRP A 372 -4.74 -36.95 0.55
CA TRP A 372 -4.57 -37.73 -0.68
C TRP A 372 -4.31 -39.21 -0.44
N ASP A 373 -3.90 -39.57 0.78
CA ASP A 373 -3.64 -40.95 1.19
C ASP A 373 -3.82 -41.08 2.70
N VAL A 374 -5.00 -41.50 3.11
CA VAL A 374 -5.38 -41.65 4.52
C VAL A 374 -4.54 -42.70 5.28
N THR A 375 -3.76 -43.53 4.57
CA THR A 375 -2.83 -44.48 5.18
C THR A 375 -1.47 -43.88 5.50
N SER A 376 -1.18 -42.67 5.00
CA SER A 376 0.08 -41.97 5.25
C SER A 376 0.14 -41.41 6.67
N THR A 377 1.07 -41.96 7.46
CA THR A 377 1.34 -41.50 8.84
C THR A 377 2.66 -40.77 8.96
N TYR A 378 2.93 -40.21 10.16
CA TYR A 378 4.24 -39.70 10.55
C TYR A 378 5.39 -40.69 10.28
N ALA A 379 5.21 -41.96 10.67
CA ALA A 379 6.23 -42.99 10.50
C ALA A 379 6.49 -43.29 9.02
N ASP A 380 5.43 -43.30 8.20
CA ASP A 380 5.56 -43.49 6.75
C ASP A 380 6.35 -42.37 6.07
N LEU A 381 6.09 -41.12 6.48
CA LEU A 381 6.80 -39.96 5.96
C LEU A 381 8.30 -40.04 6.27
N LEU A 382 8.67 -40.31 7.52
CA LEU A 382 10.07 -40.39 7.94
C LEU A 382 10.80 -41.58 7.32
N ASN A 383 10.16 -42.74 7.24
CA ASN A 383 10.74 -43.91 6.58
C ASN A 383 10.96 -43.63 5.08
N THR A 384 10.02 -42.93 4.43
CA THR A 384 10.16 -42.53 3.03
C THR A 384 11.29 -41.52 2.84
N ALA A 385 11.42 -40.53 3.73
CA ALA A 385 12.52 -39.57 3.69
C ALA A 385 13.88 -40.25 3.87
N ARG A 386 14.02 -41.12 4.87
CA ARG A 386 15.25 -41.90 5.10
C ARG A 386 15.64 -42.77 3.91
N ALA A 387 14.67 -43.49 3.33
CA ALA A 387 14.92 -44.31 2.16
C ALA A 387 15.39 -43.47 0.95
N ARG A 388 14.92 -42.22 0.83
CA ARG A 388 15.33 -41.31 -0.24
C ARG A 388 16.72 -40.76 -0.04
N PHE A 389 17.07 -40.29 1.17
CA PHE A 389 18.43 -39.82 1.47
C PHE A 389 19.47 -40.91 1.21
N ASN A 390 19.15 -42.18 1.54
CA ASN A 390 20.05 -43.30 1.23
C ASN A 390 20.17 -43.64 -0.26
N ALA A 391 19.27 -43.14 -1.12
CA ALA A 391 19.16 -43.54 -2.52
C ALA A 391 19.48 -42.41 -3.50
N ALA A 392 19.52 -41.16 -3.04
CA ALA A 392 19.73 -40.00 -3.88
C ALA A 392 20.29 -38.80 -3.11
N ASP A 393 21.23 -38.10 -3.72
CA ASP A 393 21.84 -36.87 -3.18
C ASP A 393 21.09 -35.65 -3.70
N VAL A 394 20.78 -34.67 -2.84
CA VAL A 394 20.09 -33.44 -3.25
C VAL A 394 21.07 -32.47 -3.90
N LYS A 395 20.90 -32.19 -5.20
CA LYS A 395 21.69 -31.18 -5.93
C LYS A 395 21.14 -29.78 -5.78
N ASN A 396 19.82 -29.64 -5.86
CA ASN A 396 19.14 -28.36 -5.72
C ASN A 396 17.75 -28.60 -5.13
N ALA A 397 17.33 -27.73 -4.23
CA ALA A 397 15.97 -27.68 -3.73
C ALA A 397 15.54 -26.21 -3.69
N SER A 398 14.62 -25.84 -4.58
CA SER A 398 13.98 -24.54 -4.53
C SER A 398 12.61 -24.70 -3.86
N PHE A 399 12.30 -23.77 -2.96
CA PHE A 399 11.02 -23.69 -2.30
C PHE A 399 10.57 -22.24 -2.22
N THR A 400 9.27 -22.00 -2.31
CA THR A 400 8.68 -20.66 -2.20
C THR A 400 7.32 -20.74 -1.53
N ILE A 401 7.16 -19.97 -0.45
CA ILE A 401 5.84 -19.70 0.14
C ILE A 401 5.18 -18.63 -0.73
N ARG A 402 3.98 -18.92 -1.24
CA ARG A 402 3.18 -17.93 -1.98
C ARG A 402 2.42 -17.03 -1.02
N PHE A 403 1.68 -17.63 -0.09
CA PHE A 403 1.01 -16.94 1.02
C PHE A 403 0.66 -17.94 2.13
N ILE A 404 0.29 -17.43 3.31
CA ILE A 404 -0.12 -18.24 4.45
C ILE A 404 -1.50 -17.76 4.94
N ASP A 405 -2.48 -18.66 4.92
CA ASP A 405 -3.77 -18.43 5.57
C ASP A 405 -3.64 -18.78 7.05
N ILE A 406 -3.51 -17.77 7.91
CA ILE A 406 -3.58 -17.98 9.36
C ILE A 406 -5.06 -18.11 9.74
N ILE A 407 -5.47 -19.32 10.13
CA ILE A 407 -6.87 -19.64 10.43
C ILE A 407 -7.17 -19.35 11.90
N ASP A 408 -6.24 -19.72 12.79
CA ASP A 408 -6.28 -19.38 14.22
C ASP A 408 -4.86 -19.36 14.81
N ASP A 409 -4.75 -19.19 16.13
CA ASP A 409 -3.48 -19.10 16.85
C ASP A 409 -2.59 -20.34 16.74
N ASN A 410 -3.18 -21.49 16.39
CA ASN A 410 -2.51 -22.77 16.33
C ASN A 410 -2.67 -23.48 14.99
N TYR A 411 -3.35 -22.89 14.01
CA TYR A 411 -3.61 -23.52 12.72
C TYR A 411 -3.41 -22.55 11.57
N ALA A 412 -2.66 -23.00 10.57
CA ALA A 412 -2.36 -22.22 9.39
C ALA A 412 -2.31 -23.13 8.16
N ARG A 413 -2.59 -22.55 6.99
CA ARG A 413 -2.47 -23.24 5.71
C ARG A 413 -1.46 -22.51 4.83
N VAL A 414 -0.43 -23.23 4.43
CA VAL A 414 0.69 -22.69 3.65
C VAL A 414 0.51 -23.10 2.20
N HIS A 415 0.39 -22.11 1.33
CA HIS A 415 0.37 -22.32 -0.12
C HIS A 415 1.78 -22.15 -0.63
N CYS A 416 2.33 -23.19 -1.22
CA CYS A 416 3.73 -23.20 -1.59
C CYS A 416 4.03 -23.90 -2.91
N SER A 417 5.23 -23.65 -3.40
CA SER A 417 5.80 -24.34 -4.54
C SER A 417 7.20 -24.84 -4.25
N ALA A 418 7.51 -26.02 -4.75
CA ALA A 418 8.82 -26.66 -4.58
C ALA A 418 9.31 -27.26 -5.90
N GLN A 419 10.62 -27.29 -6.09
CA GLN A 419 11.26 -28.04 -7.16
C GLN A 419 12.57 -28.60 -6.64
N VAL A 420 12.76 -29.90 -6.75
CA VAL A 420 13.94 -30.59 -6.25
C VAL A 420 14.62 -31.33 -7.40
N VAL A 421 15.93 -31.18 -7.48
CA VAL A 421 16.83 -31.92 -8.37
C VAL A 421 17.67 -32.82 -7.48
N VAL A 422 17.62 -34.12 -7.74
CA VAL A 422 18.40 -35.12 -7.01
C VAL A 422 19.23 -35.95 -7.97
N PHE A 423 20.41 -36.37 -7.54
CA PHE A 423 21.20 -37.37 -8.22
C PHE A 423 20.83 -38.75 -7.66
N ARG A 424 20.24 -39.61 -8.49
CA ARG A 424 19.91 -40.97 -8.05
C ARG A 424 21.16 -41.86 -8.13
N LEU A 425 21.55 -42.46 -7.00
CA LEU A 425 22.80 -43.22 -6.88
C LEU A 425 22.81 -44.49 -7.75
N ALA A 426 21.76 -45.30 -7.70
CA ALA A 426 21.70 -46.58 -8.43
C ALA A 426 21.62 -46.46 -9.97
N PRO A 427 20.86 -45.52 -10.56
CA PRO A 427 20.89 -45.28 -12.00
C PRO A 427 21.97 -44.28 -12.44
N GLY A 428 22.61 -43.55 -11.52
CA GLY A 428 23.64 -42.56 -11.83
C GLY A 428 23.15 -41.37 -12.67
N ILE A 429 21.89 -40.97 -12.53
CA ILE A 429 21.27 -39.90 -13.31
C ILE A 429 20.65 -38.83 -12.42
N ASP A 430 20.60 -37.61 -12.95
CA ASP A 430 19.82 -36.53 -12.36
C ASP A 430 18.34 -36.73 -12.64
N VAL A 431 17.54 -36.51 -11.59
CA VAL A 431 16.09 -36.56 -11.66
C VAL A 431 15.53 -35.29 -11.03
N GLU A 432 14.68 -34.63 -11.78
CA GLU A 432 14.00 -33.42 -11.36
C GLU A 432 12.51 -33.68 -11.10
N THR A 433 11.98 -33.11 -10.04
CA THR A 433 10.55 -33.26 -9.69
C THR A 433 9.62 -32.52 -10.65
N GLY A 434 10.12 -31.46 -11.31
CA GLY A 434 9.31 -30.38 -11.86
C GLY A 434 8.74 -29.48 -10.77
N PRO A 435 8.04 -28.38 -11.12
CA PRO A 435 7.37 -27.53 -10.16
C PRO A 435 6.20 -28.28 -9.51
N ILE A 436 6.28 -28.46 -8.20
CA ILE A 436 5.22 -29.01 -7.35
C ILE A 436 4.52 -27.83 -6.68
N HIS A 437 3.20 -27.77 -6.74
CA HIS A 437 2.39 -26.86 -5.94
C HIS A 437 1.69 -27.65 -4.85
N ALA A 438 1.73 -27.15 -3.62
CA ALA A 438 1.13 -27.81 -2.48
C ALA A 438 0.41 -26.81 -1.57
N VAL A 439 -0.64 -27.31 -0.95
CA VAL A 439 -1.35 -26.62 0.13
C VAL A 439 -1.19 -27.50 1.35
N VAL A 440 -0.42 -27.01 2.31
CA VAL A 440 0.07 -27.81 3.43
C VAL A 440 -0.47 -27.20 4.72
N ASP A 441 -1.11 -28.01 5.55
CA ASP A 441 -1.65 -27.51 6.81
C ASP A 441 -0.57 -27.63 7.90
N TRP A 442 -0.41 -26.54 8.64
CA TRP A 442 0.51 -26.40 9.75
C TRP A 442 -0.26 -26.24 11.04
N ARG A 443 0.23 -26.90 12.10
CA ARG A 443 -0.35 -26.82 13.44
C ARG A 443 0.71 -26.49 14.47
N ARG A 444 0.40 -25.61 15.41
CA ARG A 444 1.27 -25.33 16.56
C ARG A 444 1.09 -26.42 17.61
N GLU A 445 2.18 -27.12 17.91
CA GLU A 445 2.23 -28.23 18.87
C GLU A 445 3.43 -28.02 19.80
N GLY A 446 3.19 -27.94 21.11
CA GLY A 446 4.25 -27.68 22.08
C GLY A 446 4.98 -26.35 21.86
N GLY A 447 4.27 -25.34 21.33
CA GLY A 447 4.83 -24.02 21.02
C GLY A 447 5.53 -23.90 19.66
N VAL A 448 5.71 -25.02 18.94
CA VAL A 448 6.42 -25.08 17.64
C VAL A 448 5.41 -25.33 16.53
N TRP A 449 5.52 -24.61 15.41
CA TRP A 449 4.74 -24.91 14.21
C TRP A 449 5.26 -26.16 13.52
N LYS A 450 4.36 -27.09 13.24
CA LYS A 450 4.68 -28.36 12.59
C LYS A 450 3.79 -28.62 11.39
N LEU A 451 4.37 -29.25 10.37
CA LEU A 451 3.64 -29.87 9.26
C LEU A 451 2.64 -30.88 9.81
N HIS A 452 1.36 -30.59 9.64
CA HIS A 452 0.27 -31.38 10.21
C HIS A 452 -0.43 -32.21 9.13
N ARG A 453 -0.69 -31.65 7.94
CA ARG A 453 -1.33 -32.41 6.85
C ARG A 453 -0.84 -32.01 5.48
N ASN A 454 -1.08 -32.91 4.51
CA ASN A 454 -1.09 -32.58 3.09
C ASN A 454 0.29 -32.23 2.50
N LEU A 455 1.30 -33.05 2.83
CA LEU A 455 2.61 -33.00 2.17
C LEU A 455 2.65 -34.01 0.99
N PRO A 456 3.00 -33.61 -0.25
CA PRO A 456 3.11 -34.52 -1.38
C PRO A 456 4.46 -35.25 -1.38
N TYR A 457 4.58 -36.34 -0.62
CA TYR A 457 5.85 -37.06 -0.43
C TYR A 457 5.90 -38.47 -1.04
N ARG A 458 4.80 -38.97 -1.63
CA ARG A 458 4.78 -40.23 -2.41
C ARG A 458 4.70 -39.90 -3.92
N PHE A 459 5.54 -40.52 -4.76
CA PHE A 459 5.58 -40.27 -6.21
C PHE A 459 4.30 -40.71 -6.97
N SER A 460 3.41 -41.43 -6.30
CA SER A 460 2.12 -41.86 -6.83
C SER A 460 1.03 -40.79 -6.74
N HIS A 461 1.32 -39.60 -6.21
CA HIS A 461 0.37 -38.49 -6.28
C HIS A 461 0.16 -38.08 -7.75
N PRO A 462 -1.08 -37.95 -8.22
CA PRO A 462 -1.35 -37.58 -9.61
C PRO A 462 -0.66 -36.25 -9.93
N ARG A 463 0.19 -36.25 -10.95
CA ARG A 463 0.60 -35.01 -11.61
C ARG A 463 -0.65 -34.44 -12.26
N GLN A 464 -1.20 -33.38 -11.66
CA GLN A 464 -2.40 -32.63 -12.06
C GLN A 464 -3.74 -33.21 -11.61
N LEU A 465 -4.57 -32.35 -11.01
CA LEU A 465 -5.96 -32.07 -11.42
C LEU A 465 -6.45 -30.78 -10.73
N PHE A 466 -6.70 -29.77 -11.58
CA PHE A 466 -7.30 -28.44 -11.39
C PHE A 466 -6.48 -27.32 -10.75
#